data_AF-A0A1K0IJH3-F1
#
_entry.id   AF-A0A1K0IJH3-F1
#
_cell.length_a   1.000
_cell.length_b   1.000
_cell.length_c   1.000
_cell.angle_alpha   90.00
_cell.angle_beta   90.00
_cell.angle_gamma   90.00
#
_symmetry.space_group_name_H-M   'P 1'
#
loop_
_entity.id
_entity.type
_entity.pdbx_description
1 polymer ?
#
loop_
_entity_poly.entity_id
_entity_poly.type
_entity_poly.pdbx_seq_one_letter_code
_entity_poly.pdbx_strand_id
1 'polypeptide(L)'
;MTCKTTAGCALVALVSTAAAKAECADAARRYMRELLASVESLDAIVEQHGVRTLTDLFYLQQAIIADGFVDHFPNESAIVEVVQVLPSGAHWLTFIRVEDAASAVAEPA
;
A
#
# COMPACT_ATOMS: atom_id res chain seq x y z
N MET A 1 9.30 45.33 6.96
CA MET A 1 10.12 44.22 6.46
C MET A 1 9.33 43.49 5.39
N THR A 2 9.47 43.94 4.14
CA THR A 2 8.79 43.36 2.98
C THR A 2 9.67 42.26 2.40
N CYS A 3 9.38 41.00 2.75
CA CYS A 3 10.07 39.86 2.16
C CYS A 3 9.42 39.55 0.80
N LYS A 4 10.00 40.09 -0.27
CA LYS A 4 9.81 39.64 -1.65
C LYS A 4 10.33 38.20 -1.75
N THR A 5 9.50 37.24 -2.15
CA THR A 5 9.78 36.12 -3.10
C THR A 5 8.66 35.07 -3.02
N THR A 6 7.79 34.99 -4.02
CA THR A 6 6.70 33.97 -4.06
C THR A 6 6.73 33.10 -5.31
N ALA A 7 7.61 33.34 -6.28
CA ALA A 7 7.71 32.50 -7.48
C ALA A 7 8.65 31.29 -7.30
N GLY A 8 9.81 31.48 -6.64
CA GLY A 8 10.80 30.41 -6.45
C GLY A 8 10.38 29.32 -5.46
N CYS A 9 9.68 29.70 -4.38
CA CYS A 9 9.22 28.75 -3.36
C CYS A 9 8.12 27.82 -3.89
N ALA A 10 7.22 28.35 -4.74
CA ALA A 10 6.15 27.57 -5.37
C ALA A 10 6.67 26.57 -6.41
N LEU A 11 7.68 26.93 -7.22
CA LEU A 11 8.25 26.04 -8.23
C LEU A 11 9.00 24.85 -7.59
N VAL A 12 9.73 25.08 -6.49
CA VAL A 12 10.46 24.02 -5.75
C VAL A 12 9.47 23.05 -5.09
N ALA A 13 8.39 23.54 -4.49
CA ALA A 13 7.36 22.68 -3.88
C ALA A 13 6.62 21.82 -4.92
N LEU A 14 6.36 22.35 -6.12
CA LEU A 14 5.70 21.61 -7.21
C LEU A 14 6.59 20.52 -7.81
N VAL A 15 7.88 20.78 -8.01
CA VAL A 15 8.83 19.76 -8.51
C VAL A 15 9.04 18.65 -7.47
N SER A 16 9.08 19.00 -6.18
CA SER A 16 9.21 18.03 -5.09
C SER A 16 8.04 17.05 -5.00
N THR A 17 6.81 17.53 -5.22
CA THR A 17 5.60 16.69 -5.17
C THR A 17 5.47 15.82 -6.43
N ALA A 18 5.88 16.31 -7.59
CA ALA A 18 5.91 15.53 -8.82
C ALA A 18 6.95 14.40 -8.77
N ALA A 19 8.14 14.66 -8.22
CA ALA A 19 9.18 13.65 -8.04
C ALA A 19 8.73 12.53 -7.07
N ALA A 20 8.20 12.90 -5.90
CA ALA A 20 7.66 11.93 -4.95
C ALA A 20 6.56 11.05 -5.56
N LYS A 21 5.67 11.64 -6.36
CA LYS A 21 4.60 10.90 -7.05
C LYS A 21 5.13 9.93 -8.12
N ALA A 22 6.22 10.29 -8.80
CA ALA A 22 6.89 9.41 -9.75
C ALA A 22 7.53 8.21 -9.03
N GLU A 23 8.19 8.45 -7.89
CA GLU A 23 8.76 7.41 -7.04
C GLU A 23 7.69 6.43 -6.54
N CYS A 24 6.54 6.95 -6.08
CA CYS A 24 5.39 6.12 -5.67
C CYS A 24 4.84 5.29 -6.83
N ALA A 25 4.74 5.87 -8.04
CA ALA A 25 4.29 5.14 -9.22
C ALA A 25 5.26 4.01 -9.62
N ASP A 26 6.57 4.26 -9.53
CA ASP A 26 7.58 3.24 -9.82
C ASP A 26 7.63 2.16 -8.74
N ALA A 27 7.42 2.52 -7.47
CA ALA A 27 7.26 1.57 -6.38
C ALA A 27 6.03 0.67 -6.61
N ALA A 28 4.88 1.23 -6.97
CA ALA A 28 3.66 0.48 -7.27
C ALA A 28 3.82 -0.46 -8.48
N ARG A 29 4.58 -0.02 -9.50
CA ARG A 29 4.95 -0.88 -10.66
C ARG A 29 5.86 -2.02 -10.25
N ARG A 30 6.84 -1.78 -9.36
CA ARG A 30 7.72 -2.82 -8.83
C ARG A 30 6.92 -3.85 -8.03
N TYR A 31 6.04 -3.39 -7.15
CA TYR A 31 5.12 -4.25 -6.39
C TYR A 31 4.29 -5.15 -7.30
N MET A 32 3.60 -4.58 -8.30
CA MET A 32 2.76 -5.37 -9.21
C MET A 32 3.57 -6.39 -10.02
N ARG A 33 4.79 -6.03 -10.42
CA ARG A 33 5.71 -6.96 -11.11
C ARG A 33 6.12 -8.12 -10.21
N GLU A 34 6.48 -7.84 -8.96
CA GLU A 34 6.84 -8.88 -7.98
C GLU A 34 5.66 -9.81 -7.71
N LEU A 35 4.46 -9.25 -7.50
CA LEU A 35 3.24 -10.02 -7.28
C LEU A 35 2.94 -10.96 -8.46
N LEU A 36 2.86 -10.42 -9.68
CA LEU A 36 2.56 -11.22 -10.87
C LEU A 36 3.65 -12.24 -11.22
N ALA A 37 4.89 -12.02 -10.79
CA ALA A 37 5.97 -13.00 -10.94
C ALA A 37 5.95 -14.10 -9.86
N SER A 38 5.32 -13.84 -8.71
CA SER A 38 5.22 -14.78 -7.59
C SER A 38 4.10 -15.80 -7.74
N VAL A 39 3.10 -15.50 -8.58
CA VAL A 39 1.93 -16.36 -8.80
C VAL A 39 1.84 -16.81 -10.26
N GLU A 40 1.32 -18.02 -10.48
CA GLU A 40 1.03 -18.50 -11.83
C GLU A 40 -0.10 -17.70 -12.48
N SER A 41 -1.14 -17.37 -11.69
CA SER A 41 -2.29 -16.58 -12.10
C SER A 41 -2.89 -15.84 -10.90
N LEU A 42 -3.67 -14.79 -11.17
CA LEU A 42 -4.44 -14.12 -10.12
C LEU A 42 -5.55 -15.02 -9.56
N ASP A 43 -6.07 -15.94 -10.36
CA ASP A 43 -7.07 -16.92 -9.91
C ASP A 43 -6.50 -17.86 -8.85
N ALA A 44 -5.21 -18.24 -8.95
CA ALA A 44 -4.54 -19.04 -7.93
C ALA A 44 -4.54 -18.36 -6.55
N ILE A 45 -4.50 -17.02 -6.49
CA ILE A 45 -4.64 -16.26 -5.24
C ILE A 45 -6.05 -16.40 -4.69
N VAL A 46 -7.06 -16.33 -5.56
CA VAL A 46 -8.48 -16.48 -5.15
C VAL A 46 -8.74 -17.88 -4.61
N GLU A 47 -8.21 -18.91 -5.27
CA GLU A 47 -8.37 -20.30 -4.84
C GLU A 47 -7.67 -20.60 -3.50
N GLN A 48 -6.48 -20.03 -3.28
CA GLN A 48 -5.69 -20.29 -2.07
C GLN A 48 -6.08 -19.40 -0.88
N HIS A 49 -6.38 -18.13 -1.13
CA HIS A 49 -6.54 -17.10 -0.09
C HIS A 49 -7.86 -16.33 -0.18
N GLY A 50 -8.70 -16.60 -1.18
CA GLY A 50 -10.00 -15.95 -1.35
C GLY A 50 -9.96 -14.60 -2.08
N VAL A 51 -11.13 -14.16 -2.53
CA VAL A 51 -11.34 -12.91 -3.27
C VAL A 51 -10.96 -11.68 -2.44
N ARG A 52 -11.15 -11.74 -1.11
CA ARG A 52 -10.81 -10.64 -0.19
C ARG A 52 -9.32 -10.34 -0.23
N THR A 53 -8.48 -11.38 -0.17
CA THR A 53 -7.03 -11.25 -0.29
C THR A 53 -6.62 -10.63 -1.63
N LEU A 54 -7.19 -11.09 -2.75
CA LEU A 54 -6.91 -10.50 -4.06
C LEU A 54 -7.29 -9.01 -4.11
N THR A 55 -8.43 -8.66 -3.52
CA THR A 55 -8.92 -7.28 -3.46
C THR A 55 -7.97 -6.40 -2.66
N ASP A 56 -7.53 -6.86 -1.49
CA ASP A 56 -6.60 -6.10 -0.64
C ASP A 56 -5.24 -5.91 -1.30
N LEU A 57 -4.76 -6.88 -2.08
CA LEU A 57 -3.52 -6.76 -2.87
C LEU A 57 -3.61 -5.63 -3.92
N PHE A 58 -4.79 -5.41 -4.52
CA PHE A 58 -5.01 -4.28 -5.42
C PHE A 58 -5.16 -2.95 -4.67
N TYR A 59 -5.80 -2.94 -3.51
CA TYR A 59 -5.83 -1.75 -2.66
C TYR A 59 -4.45 -1.35 -2.16
N LEU A 60 -3.57 -2.33 -1.87
CA LEU A 60 -2.18 -2.07 -1.51
C LEU A 60 -1.43 -1.34 -2.63
N GLN A 61 -1.66 -1.73 -3.90
CA GLN A 61 -1.09 -1.01 -5.03
C GLN A 61 -1.55 0.47 -5.04
N GLN A 62 -2.82 0.73 -4.76
CA GLN A 62 -3.34 2.10 -4.69
C GLN A 62 -2.78 2.87 -3.51
N ALA A 63 -2.61 2.22 -2.35
CA ALA A 63 -1.96 2.82 -1.19
C ALA A 63 -0.51 3.22 -1.49
N ILE A 64 0.24 2.39 -2.22
CA ILE A 64 1.61 2.74 -2.65
C ILE A 64 1.60 3.97 -3.58
N ILE A 65 0.65 4.04 -4.54
CA ILE A 65 0.54 5.19 -5.45
C ILE A 65 0.17 6.48 -4.70
N ALA A 66 -0.67 6.36 -3.68
CA ALA A 66 -1.18 7.47 -2.90
C ALA A 66 -0.30 7.85 -1.69
N ASP A 67 0.80 7.12 -1.45
CA ASP A 67 1.61 7.23 -0.23
C ASP A 67 0.75 7.10 1.05
N GLY A 68 -0.14 6.10 1.05
CA GLY A 68 -1.12 5.84 2.10
C GLY A 68 -1.00 4.45 2.73
N PHE A 69 -2.09 3.94 3.31
CA PHE A 69 -2.11 2.62 3.95
C PHE A 69 -3.40 1.87 3.66
N VAL A 70 -3.35 0.55 3.73
CA VAL A 70 -4.52 -0.34 3.80
C VAL A 70 -4.66 -0.88 5.21
N ASP A 71 -5.89 -0.87 5.73
CA ASP A 71 -6.21 -1.51 6.99
C ASP A 71 -6.41 -3.02 6.77
N HIS A 72 -5.69 -3.81 7.53
CA HIS A 72 -5.68 -5.26 7.45
C HIS A 72 -6.32 -5.85 8.71
N PHE A 73 -7.35 -6.68 8.47
CA PHE A 73 -8.02 -7.49 9.47
C PHE A 73 -7.49 -8.94 9.39
N PRO A 74 -6.74 -9.43 10.39
CA PRO A 74 -6.04 -10.73 10.33
C PRO A 74 -6.90 -11.95 10.01
N ASN A 75 -8.21 -11.89 10.30
CA ASN A 75 -9.13 -13.01 10.09
C ASN A 75 -9.89 -12.94 8.75
N GLU A 76 -9.69 -11.88 7.95
CA GLU A 76 -10.44 -11.66 6.72
C GLU A 76 -9.61 -11.81 5.44
N SER A 77 -8.28 -11.70 5.56
CA SER A 77 -7.38 -11.56 4.42
C SER A 77 -6.02 -12.15 4.72
N ALA A 78 -5.38 -12.75 3.71
CA ALA A 78 -4.02 -13.24 3.81
C ALA A 78 -3.00 -12.27 3.18
N ILE A 79 -3.35 -10.97 3.06
CA ILE A 79 -2.48 -9.98 2.41
C ILE A 79 -1.06 -9.95 3.01
N VAL A 80 -0.91 -10.05 4.33
CA VAL A 80 0.40 -10.07 4.98
C VAL A 80 1.20 -11.32 4.58
N GLU A 81 0.55 -12.49 4.55
CA GLU A 81 1.18 -13.77 4.18
C GLU A 81 1.68 -13.76 2.74
N VAL A 82 0.90 -13.18 1.81
CA VAL A 82 1.28 -13.07 0.40
C VAL A 82 2.39 -12.03 0.21
N VAL A 83 2.28 -10.88 0.87
CA VAL A 83 3.20 -9.76 0.67
C VAL A 83 4.57 -10.02 1.30
N GLN A 84 4.64 -10.66 2.46
CA GLN A 84 5.90 -10.89 3.18
C GLN A 84 6.91 -11.76 2.42
N VAL A 85 6.43 -12.63 1.52
CA VAL A 85 7.28 -13.54 0.73
C VAL A 85 7.78 -12.92 -0.57
N LEU A 86 7.31 -11.71 -0.92
CA LEU A 86 7.78 -10.99 -2.09
C LEU A 86 9.22 -10.48 -1.90
N PRO A 87 10.00 -10.29 -2.99
CA PRO A 87 11.37 -9.81 -2.91
C PRO A 87 11.55 -8.51 -2.10
N SER A 88 10.61 -7.57 -2.23
CA SER A 88 10.59 -6.33 -1.45
C SER A 88 9.53 -6.34 -0.34
N GLY A 89 9.12 -7.53 0.14
CA GLY A 89 8.02 -7.72 1.09
C GLY A 89 8.11 -6.83 2.33
N ALA A 90 9.29 -6.73 2.95
CA ALA A 90 9.51 -5.87 4.11
C ALA A 90 9.17 -4.38 3.85
N HIS A 91 9.39 -3.90 2.62
CA HIS A 91 9.03 -2.54 2.23
C HIS A 91 7.53 -2.42 1.94
N TRP A 92 6.89 -3.42 1.33
CA TRP A 92 5.45 -3.39 1.08
C TRP A 92 4.61 -3.48 2.36
N LEU A 93 5.11 -4.21 3.36
CA LEU A 93 4.47 -4.31 4.68
C LEU A 93 4.35 -2.94 5.38
N THR A 94 5.16 -1.94 5.02
CA THR A 94 5.03 -0.60 5.63
C THR A 94 3.74 0.11 5.21
N PHE A 95 3.08 -0.30 4.12
CA PHE A 95 1.82 0.25 3.64
C PHE A 95 0.59 -0.49 4.21
N ILE A 96 0.79 -1.42 5.14
CA ILE A 96 -0.29 -2.20 5.77
C ILE A 96 -0.38 -1.84 7.26
N ARG A 97 -1.57 -1.44 7.71
CA ARG A 97 -1.87 -1.22 9.13
C ARG A 97 -2.67 -2.40 9.65
N VAL A 98 -2.11 -3.13 10.60
CA VAL A 98 -2.82 -4.22 11.25
C VAL A 98 -3.72 -3.63 12.32
N GLU A 99 -5.04 -3.79 12.17
CA GLU A 99 -5.98 -3.44 13.22
C GLU A 99 -6.20 -4.67 14.12
N ASP A 100 -5.85 -4.53 15.40
CA ASP A 100 -6.17 -5.53 16.40
C ASP A 100 -7.68 -5.51 16.65
N ALA A 101 -8.38 -6.60 16.29
CA ALA A 101 -9.80 -6.80 16.55
C ALA A 101 -10.19 -6.75 18.06
N ALA A 102 -9.22 -6.58 18.96
CA ALA A 102 -9.41 -6.50 20.40
C ALA A 102 -10.09 -5.19 20.87
N SER A 103 -10.18 -4.14 20.05
CA SER A 103 -10.86 -2.89 20.45
C SER A 103 -12.37 -2.88 20.20
N ALA A 104 -12.95 -3.90 19.58
CA ALA A 104 -14.36 -3.94 19.18
C ALA A 104 -15.29 -4.67 20.18
N VAL A 105 -14.76 -5.25 21.26
CA VAL A 105 -15.57 -5.99 22.27
C VAL A 105 -15.53 -5.27 23.61
N ALA A 106 -16.20 -4.12 23.67
CA ALA A 106 -16.52 -3.46 24.93
C ALA A 106 -17.89 -2.77 24.82
N GLU A 107 -18.97 -3.56 24.73
CA GLU A 107 -20.30 -3.10 25.13
C GLU A 107 -20.74 -3.90 26.37
N PRO A 108 -20.80 -3.28 27.56
CA PRO A 108 -21.28 -3.94 28.77
C PRO A 108 -22.82 -4.06 28.77
N ALA A 109 -23.27 -5.22 29.25
CA ALA A 109 -24.67 -5.64 29.41
C ALA A 109 -25.55 -4.72 30.28
#